data_AF-A0A3A8JU09-F1
#
_entry.id   AF-A0A3A8JU09-F1
#
_cell.length_a   1.000
_cell.length_b   1.000
_cell.length_c   1.000
_cell.angle_alpha   90.00
_cell.angle_beta   90.00
_cell.angle_gamma   90.00
#
_symmetry.space_group_name_H-M   'P 1'
#
loop_
_entity.id
_entity.type
_entity.pdbx_description
1 polymer ?
#
loop_
_entity_poly.entity_id
_entity_poly.type
_entity_poly.pdbx_seq_one_letter_code
_entity_poly.pdbx_strand_id
1 'polypeptide(L)'
;MTTPPPEPSVPANSLLFQLKWKAELRASGAMTPRVPVQFVAEQGRAIRVIDIRDKEELTGMMGHIPASLWVPLDRIAEVYQQLGPDVPVVLVSHSGRRAGLAAQYLHALGMQYVAALSGGMIAWRTAGYSTSRHATIFERALTTPTFTAEEGPATGPLKQEHIERHVGDPSQVRWARLSALLMTGRRSCVDGRDEQGVIGTPGGDAGEFLLALAAVENITGTVFDDNTVEELLFQELEVFGRFYMHTDTSAWGRLVAALAADPRLSGQRLPPRDDEEAWHTFVDHPPAEARPVVMEHLLEPAHLGCGHLKLMLTRPQDYGVRPDLVRSFLRAFHDLRWQGVPELEFVTLSGVHDEAAVLTVYVEEDLWDMTSIPLVSPSVGPKQVFVAHPQVAAKHRDHYVEFFRRLPRWVKVEPHQVEPLRTEMNALAATQLGHTLKSLANGLPIFEARFEGPETVRVLEAGKV
;
A
#
# COMPACT_ATOMS: atom_id res chain seq x y z
N MET A 1 -9.34 49.64 -3.03
CA MET A 1 -8.78 48.39 -2.50
C MET A 1 -9.64 47.26 -3.05
N THR A 2 -9.23 46.72 -4.19
CA THR A 2 -9.89 45.58 -4.83
C THR A 2 -9.61 44.33 -4.02
N THR A 3 -10.67 43.67 -3.58
CA THR A 3 -10.60 42.35 -2.95
C THR A 3 -9.76 41.41 -3.81
N PRO A 4 -8.85 40.62 -3.20
CA PRO A 4 -8.13 39.60 -3.96
C PRO A 4 -9.13 38.63 -4.58
N PRO A 5 -8.85 38.08 -5.77
CA PRO A 5 -9.71 37.06 -6.36
C PRO A 5 -9.85 35.88 -5.38
N PRO A 6 -11.00 35.19 -5.35
CA PRO A 6 -11.14 33.99 -4.54
C PRO A 6 -10.02 33.02 -4.91
N GLU A 7 -9.31 32.52 -3.90
CA GLU A 7 -8.35 31.43 -4.10
C GLU A 7 -9.05 30.28 -4.83
N PRO A 8 -8.43 29.67 -5.85
CA PRO A 8 -9.02 28.54 -6.54
C PRO A 8 -9.30 27.43 -5.52
N SER A 9 -10.58 27.06 -5.40
CA SER A 9 -11.03 25.89 -4.66
C SER A 9 -10.41 24.65 -5.32
N VAL A 10 -9.31 24.18 -4.71
CA VAL A 10 -8.42 23.07 -5.08
C VAL A 10 -8.87 22.24 -6.29
N PRO A 11 -8.19 22.41 -7.43
CA PRO A 11 -8.08 21.34 -8.41
C PRO A 11 -6.61 21.21 -8.84
N ALA A 12 -5.81 20.61 -7.97
CA ALA A 12 -4.47 20.06 -8.25
C ALA A 12 -3.95 19.43 -6.95
N ASN A 13 -4.04 18.09 -6.86
CA ASN A 13 -3.39 17.19 -5.91
C ASN A 13 -3.38 17.61 -4.42
N SER A 14 -3.95 16.77 -3.56
CA SER A 14 -4.00 16.97 -2.10
C SER A 14 -2.69 17.59 -1.55
N LEU A 15 -2.79 18.48 -0.57
CA LEU A 15 -1.63 19.07 0.11
C LEU A 15 -0.58 17.99 0.46
N LEU A 16 -1.06 16.80 0.83
CA LEU A 16 -0.25 15.61 1.07
C LEU A 16 0.56 15.14 -0.15
N PHE A 17 -0.02 15.07 -1.35
CA PHE A 17 0.72 14.79 -2.58
C PHE A 17 1.83 15.82 -2.80
N GLN A 18 1.53 17.11 -2.64
CA GLN A 18 2.52 18.16 -2.85
C GLN A 18 3.66 18.09 -1.83
N LEU A 19 3.35 17.74 -0.57
CA LEU A 19 4.34 17.51 0.47
C LEU A 19 5.21 16.29 0.17
N LYS A 20 4.60 15.14 -0.20
CA LYS A 20 5.31 13.92 -0.60
C LYS A 20 6.22 14.17 -1.80
N TRP A 21 5.71 14.80 -2.86
CA TRP A 21 6.49 15.17 -4.04
C TRP A 21 7.69 16.05 -3.67
N LYS A 22 7.48 17.10 -2.87
CA LYS A 22 8.57 17.98 -2.41
C LYS A 22 9.59 17.25 -1.53
N ALA A 23 9.16 16.32 -0.69
CA ALA A 23 10.05 15.52 0.15
C ALA A 23 10.97 14.64 -0.70
N GLU A 24 10.42 13.93 -1.69
CA GLU A 24 11.20 13.10 -2.63
C GLU A 24 12.20 13.93 -3.43
N LEU A 25 11.78 15.11 -3.92
CA LEU A 25 12.69 16.00 -4.65
C LEU A 25 13.86 16.47 -3.78
N ARG A 26 13.63 16.79 -2.50
CA ARG A 26 14.68 17.20 -1.55
C ARG A 26 15.65 16.05 -1.25
N ALA A 27 15.12 14.84 -1.07
CA ALA A 27 15.93 13.65 -0.82
C ALA A 27 16.86 13.28 -1.99
N SER A 28 16.47 13.63 -3.23
CA SER A 28 17.26 13.33 -4.42
C SER A 28 18.58 14.11 -4.54
N GLY A 29 18.78 15.19 -3.76
CA GLY A 29 20.04 15.92 -3.62
C GLY A 29 20.62 16.58 -4.89
N ALA A 30 19.94 16.47 -6.04
CA ALA A 30 20.44 16.91 -7.34
C ALA A 30 19.59 18.03 -7.94
N MET A 31 20.20 18.87 -8.79
CA MET A 31 19.53 19.82 -9.70
C MET A 31 18.55 19.15 -10.69
N THR A 32 18.40 17.82 -10.64
CA THR A 32 17.50 17.02 -11.46
C THR A 32 16.37 16.47 -10.58
N PRO A 33 15.12 16.92 -10.75
CA PRO A 33 14.01 16.31 -10.05
C PRO A 33 13.90 14.82 -10.40
N ARG A 34 14.01 13.95 -9.39
CA ARG A 34 13.89 12.49 -9.56
C ARG A 34 12.98 11.91 -8.49
N VAL A 35 12.22 10.89 -8.88
CA VAL A 35 11.34 10.14 -7.97
C VAL A 35 11.67 8.66 -8.04
N PRO A 36 11.54 7.90 -6.94
CA PRO A 36 11.82 6.46 -6.93
C PRO A 36 10.75 5.67 -7.70
N VAL A 37 11.08 4.44 -8.11
CA VAL A 37 10.14 3.52 -8.81
C VAL A 37 8.88 3.33 -8.01
N GLN A 38 9.04 3.17 -6.70
CA GLN A 38 8.01 3.03 -5.69
C GLN A 38 7.02 4.18 -5.75
N PHE A 39 7.50 5.42 -5.68
CA PHE A 39 6.66 6.61 -5.77
C PHE A 39 5.84 6.63 -7.06
N VAL A 40 6.49 6.40 -8.21
CA VAL A 40 5.82 6.42 -9.53
C VAL A 40 4.79 5.31 -9.63
N ALA A 41 5.13 4.12 -9.14
CA ALA A 41 4.20 3.03 -9.04
C ALA A 41 3.00 3.54 -8.23
N GLU A 42 3.17 4.09 -7.04
CA GLU A 42 2.13 4.48 -6.09
C GLU A 42 1.12 5.53 -6.55
N GLN A 43 1.46 6.44 -7.47
CA GLN A 43 0.62 7.60 -7.78
C GLN A 43 -0.59 7.33 -8.70
N GLY A 44 -0.56 6.32 -9.56
CA GLY A 44 -1.68 5.99 -10.46
C GLY A 44 -2.04 7.16 -11.39
N ARG A 45 -3.33 7.56 -11.44
CA ARG A 45 -3.80 8.72 -12.23
C ARG A 45 -3.31 10.07 -11.69
N ALA A 46 -2.74 10.14 -10.48
CA ALA A 46 -2.29 11.40 -9.89
C ALA A 46 -1.09 12.01 -10.64
N ILE A 47 -0.40 11.21 -11.46
CA ILE A 47 0.70 11.64 -12.31
C ILE A 47 0.46 11.24 -13.76
N ARG A 48 1.15 11.90 -14.69
CA ARG A 48 1.34 11.41 -16.05
C ARG A 48 2.71 10.78 -16.19
N VAL A 49 2.73 9.50 -16.53
CA VAL A 49 3.95 8.79 -16.90
C VAL A 49 4.15 8.94 -18.41
N ILE A 50 5.21 9.62 -18.82
CA ILE A 50 5.52 9.88 -20.23
C ILE A 50 6.84 9.20 -20.58
N ASP A 51 6.78 8.23 -21.47
CA ASP A 51 7.96 7.59 -22.05
C ASP A 51 8.51 8.43 -23.19
N ILE A 52 9.79 8.78 -23.09
CA ILE A 52 10.48 9.66 -24.04
C ILE A 52 11.49 8.91 -24.92
N ARG A 53 11.48 7.59 -24.87
CA ARG A 53 12.36 6.72 -25.66
C ARG A 53 11.89 6.60 -27.10
N ASP A 54 12.75 6.02 -27.94
CA ASP A 54 12.44 5.80 -29.35
C ASP A 54 11.46 4.64 -29.53
N LYS A 55 10.73 4.63 -30.65
CA LYS A 55 9.63 3.69 -30.94
C LYS A 55 10.06 2.24 -30.74
N GLU A 56 11.26 1.91 -31.20
CA GLU A 56 11.86 0.58 -31.14
C GLU A 56 12.15 0.12 -29.71
N GLU A 57 12.43 1.06 -28.79
CA GLU A 57 12.64 0.75 -27.38
C GLU A 57 11.32 0.39 -26.66
N LEU A 58 10.20 0.97 -27.09
CA LEU A 58 8.87 0.79 -26.48
C LEU A 58 8.22 -0.55 -26.87
N THR A 59 8.45 -1.02 -28.10
CA THR A 59 7.96 -2.33 -28.60
C THR A 59 9.03 -3.43 -28.51
N GLY A 60 10.28 -3.06 -28.25
CA GLY A 60 11.39 -3.98 -28.07
C GLY A 60 11.35 -4.78 -26.76
N MET A 61 12.45 -5.46 -26.44
CA MET A 61 12.52 -6.40 -25.31
C MET A 61 12.25 -5.76 -23.93
N MET A 62 12.51 -4.46 -23.79
CA MET A 62 12.30 -3.74 -22.55
C MET A 62 10.82 -3.37 -22.32
N GLY A 63 10.03 -3.28 -23.40
CA GLY A 63 8.67 -2.79 -23.33
C GLY A 63 8.58 -1.38 -22.77
N HIS A 64 7.38 -0.98 -22.34
CA HIS A 64 7.06 0.29 -21.70
C HIS A 64 6.13 0.06 -20.50
N ILE A 65 6.01 1.06 -19.62
CA ILE A 65 5.10 1.01 -18.47
C ILE A 65 3.65 0.99 -18.98
N PRO A 66 2.79 0.04 -18.56
CA PRO A 66 1.38 0.04 -18.93
C PRO A 66 0.72 1.39 -18.67
N ALA A 67 -0.23 1.79 -19.51
CA ALA A 67 -0.90 3.10 -19.49
C ALA A 67 -0.01 4.34 -19.67
N SER A 68 1.32 4.22 -19.79
CA SER A 68 2.16 5.38 -20.11
C SER A 68 1.82 6.00 -21.47
N LEU A 69 2.08 7.29 -21.59
CA LEU A 69 1.97 8.05 -22.84
C LEU A 69 3.34 8.11 -23.52
N TRP A 70 3.37 8.29 -24.83
CA TRP A 70 4.63 8.42 -25.57
C TRP A 70 4.77 9.81 -26.17
N VAL A 71 5.88 10.47 -25.83
CA VAL A 71 6.32 11.73 -26.44
C VAL A 71 7.82 11.61 -26.66
N PRO A 72 8.30 11.40 -27.90
CA PRO A 72 9.73 11.25 -28.13
C PRO A 72 10.51 12.49 -27.69
N LEU A 73 11.77 12.31 -27.30
CA LEU A 73 12.57 13.37 -26.67
C LEU A 73 12.68 14.65 -27.51
N ASP A 74 12.73 14.54 -28.83
CA ASP A 74 12.75 15.67 -29.78
C ASP A 74 11.48 16.53 -29.74
N ARG A 75 10.37 15.95 -29.25
CA ARG A 75 9.06 16.58 -29.10
C ARG A 75 8.73 16.95 -27.64
N ILE A 76 9.70 16.89 -26.72
CA ILE A 76 9.44 17.06 -25.29
C ILE A 76 8.74 18.39 -24.93
N ALA A 77 8.97 19.46 -25.70
CA ALA A 77 8.30 20.75 -25.48
C ALA A 77 6.77 20.67 -25.61
N GLU A 78 6.23 19.68 -26.34
CA GLU A 78 4.79 19.42 -26.43
C GLU A 78 4.18 19.08 -25.07
N VAL A 79 4.95 18.47 -24.16
CA VAL A 79 4.49 18.13 -22.81
C VAL A 79 4.03 19.38 -22.06
N TYR A 80 4.87 20.42 -22.05
CA TYR A 80 4.53 21.69 -21.42
C TYR A 80 3.34 22.38 -22.10
N GLN A 81 3.33 22.39 -23.44
CA GLN A 81 2.30 23.06 -24.23
C GLN A 81 0.91 22.43 -24.05
N GLN A 82 0.83 21.10 -23.88
CA GLN A 82 -0.44 20.38 -23.82
C GLN A 82 -0.94 20.14 -22.39
N LEU A 83 -0.04 19.88 -21.42
CA LEU A 83 -0.45 19.55 -20.05
C LEU A 83 -0.50 20.78 -19.12
N GLY A 84 0.31 21.81 -19.37
CA GLY A 84 0.42 22.98 -18.50
C GLY A 84 1.35 22.78 -17.28
N PRO A 85 1.58 23.84 -16.49
CA PRO A 85 2.64 23.88 -15.48
C PRO A 85 2.35 23.09 -14.19
N ASP A 86 1.06 22.88 -13.87
CA ASP A 86 0.61 22.30 -12.59
C ASP A 86 0.37 20.80 -12.66
N VAL A 87 0.43 20.20 -13.86
CA VAL A 87 0.24 18.76 -14.03
C VAL A 87 1.49 18.00 -13.59
N PRO A 88 1.38 17.05 -12.64
CA PRO A 88 2.50 16.21 -12.28
C PRO A 88 2.88 15.24 -13.40
N VAL A 89 4.14 15.28 -13.80
CA VAL A 89 4.68 14.43 -14.87
C VAL A 89 5.92 13.73 -14.39
N VAL A 90 5.97 12.43 -14.67
CA VAL A 90 7.15 11.61 -14.52
C VAL A 90 7.62 11.14 -15.88
N LEU A 91 8.81 11.59 -16.28
CA LEU A 91 9.45 11.18 -17.52
C LEU A 91 10.20 9.87 -17.35
N VAL A 92 10.08 9.00 -18.35
CA VAL A 92 10.69 7.67 -18.37
C VAL A 92 11.65 7.56 -19.55
N SER A 93 12.84 7.04 -19.27
CA SER A 93 13.82 6.66 -20.29
C SER A 93 14.52 5.35 -19.87
N HIS A 94 15.44 4.84 -20.69
CA HIS A 94 16.07 3.53 -20.44
C HIS A 94 16.68 3.41 -19.03
N SER A 95 17.57 4.34 -18.66
CA SER A 95 18.26 4.40 -17.36
C SER A 95 17.89 5.61 -16.50
N GLY A 96 16.88 6.39 -16.94
CA GLY A 96 16.50 7.66 -16.29
C GLY A 96 17.40 8.85 -16.65
N ARG A 97 18.52 8.67 -17.37
CA ARG A 97 19.44 9.77 -17.72
C ARG A 97 18.84 10.77 -18.72
N ARG A 98 18.27 10.29 -19.83
CA ARG A 98 17.58 11.16 -20.83
C ARG A 98 16.40 11.89 -20.18
N ALA A 99 15.62 11.15 -19.40
CA ALA A 99 14.47 11.68 -18.67
C ALA A 99 14.87 12.78 -17.67
N GLY A 100 16.00 12.62 -16.98
CA GLY A 100 16.50 13.65 -16.07
C GLY A 100 16.80 14.98 -16.76
N LEU A 101 17.49 14.95 -17.90
CA LEU A 101 17.78 16.15 -18.69
C LEU A 101 16.49 16.80 -19.22
N ALA A 102 15.55 15.97 -19.71
CA ALA A 102 14.25 16.43 -20.16
C ALA A 102 13.42 17.07 -19.03
N ALA A 103 13.47 16.51 -17.82
CA ALA A 103 12.78 17.05 -16.66
C ALA A 103 13.34 18.42 -16.25
N GLN A 104 14.67 18.59 -16.27
CA GLN A 104 15.30 19.90 -16.06
C GLN A 104 14.84 20.93 -17.10
N TYR A 105 14.79 20.53 -18.37
CA TYR A 105 14.33 21.40 -19.46
C TYR A 105 12.88 21.84 -19.25
N LEU A 106 11.97 20.91 -18.97
CA LEU A 106 10.56 21.23 -18.69
C LEU A 106 10.40 22.07 -17.43
N HIS A 107 11.21 21.83 -16.40
CA HIS A 107 11.23 22.64 -15.19
C HIS A 107 11.64 24.08 -15.50
N ALA A 108 12.67 24.27 -16.33
CA ALA A 108 13.10 25.59 -16.79
C ALA A 108 12.06 26.32 -17.66
N LEU A 109 11.16 25.58 -18.32
CA LEU A 109 9.99 26.15 -19.01
C LEU A 109 8.84 26.55 -18.06
N GLY A 110 8.98 26.31 -16.75
CA GLY A 110 8.02 26.72 -15.72
C GLY A 110 7.11 25.60 -15.23
N MET A 111 7.41 24.34 -15.57
CA MET A 111 6.66 23.19 -15.08
C MET A 111 7.07 22.85 -13.65
N GLN A 112 6.13 22.96 -12.72
CA GLN A 112 6.42 22.89 -11.28
C GLN A 112 6.60 21.45 -10.79
N TYR A 113 5.79 20.54 -11.32
CA TYR A 113 5.74 19.14 -10.90
C TYR A 113 6.25 18.22 -12.02
N VAL A 114 7.53 18.32 -12.35
CA VAL A 114 8.18 17.43 -13.32
C VAL A 114 9.34 16.69 -12.68
N ALA A 115 9.42 15.38 -12.89
CA ALA A 115 10.52 14.55 -12.41
C ALA A 115 10.87 13.43 -13.40
N ALA A 116 12.05 12.85 -13.24
CA ALA A 116 12.44 11.63 -13.94
C ALA A 116 12.28 10.40 -13.03
N LEU A 117 11.84 9.28 -13.61
CA LEU A 117 11.88 7.99 -12.93
C LEU A 117 13.33 7.59 -12.64
N SER A 118 13.69 7.45 -11.37
CA SER A 118 15.02 7.04 -10.94
C SER A 118 15.37 5.66 -11.48
N GLY A 119 16.50 5.56 -12.19
CA GLY A 119 16.95 4.33 -12.84
C GLY A 119 16.14 3.89 -14.07
N GLY A 120 15.08 4.61 -14.43
CA GLY A 120 14.30 4.40 -15.66
C GLY A 120 13.65 3.01 -15.75
N MET A 121 13.47 2.54 -16.98
CA MET A 121 12.89 1.22 -17.25
C MET A 121 13.71 0.05 -16.71
N ILE A 122 15.03 0.20 -16.55
CA ILE A 122 15.86 -0.81 -15.87
C ILE A 122 15.32 -1.00 -14.45
N ALA A 123 15.24 0.08 -13.67
CA ALA A 123 14.79 0.01 -12.29
C ALA A 123 13.33 -0.45 -12.16
N TRP A 124 12.45 -0.01 -13.08
CA TRP A 124 11.06 -0.49 -13.14
C TRP A 124 10.98 -2.02 -13.28
N ARG A 125 11.73 -2.59 -14.23
CA ARG A 125 11.76 -4.05 -14.45
C ARG A 125 12.47 -4.80 -13.33
N THR A 126 13.53 -4.24 -12.76
CA THR A 126 14.24 -4.83 -11.63
C THR A 126 13.35 -4.89 -10.39
N ALA A 127 12.50 -3.89 -10.17
CA ALA A 127 11.47 -3.92 -9.13
C ALA A 127 10.32 -4.90 -9.45
N GLY A 128 10.34 -5.54 -10.63
CA GLY A 128 9.41 -6.61 -11.01
C GLY A 128 8.01 -6.15 -11.41
N TYR A 129 7.83 -4.85 -11.64
CA TYR A 129 6.62 -4.32 -12.26
C TYR A 129 6.50 -4.76 -13.72
N SER A 130 5.26 -4.99 -14.15
CA SER A 130 4.97 -5.45 -15.51
C SER A 130 5.23 -4.36 -16.55
N THR A 131 5.46 -4.82 -17.78
CA THR A 131 5.69 -3.98 -18.96
C THR A 131 4.80 -4.45 -20.10
N SER A 132 4.31 -3.52 -20.91
CA SER A 132 3.66 -3.83 -22.18
C SER A 132 4.61 -3.65 -23.36
N ARG A 133 4.37 -4.38 -24.45
CA ARG A 133 5.04 -4.17 -25.76
C ARG A 133 4.05 -3.81 -26.86
N HIS A 134 2.81 -3.51 -26.48
CA HIS A 134 1.72 -3.30 -27.43
C HIS A 134 1.90 -1.95 -28.13
N ALA A 135 1.70 -1.91 -29.45
CA ALA A 135 1.86 -0.70 -30.24
C ALA A 135 0.77 0.37 -29.94
N THR A 136 -0.26 0.01 -29.18
CA THR A 136 -1.36 0.91 -28.77
C THR A 136 -0.88 2.16 -28.03
N ILE A 137 0.32 2.14 -27.44
CA ILE A 137 0.94 3.34 -26.85
C ILE A 137 1.12 4.48 -27.86
N PHE A 138 1.33 4.19 -29.15
CA PHE A 138 1.53 5.19 -30.20
C PHE A 138 0.24 5.91 -30.62
N GLU A 139 -0.91 5.36 -30.23
CA GLU A 139 -2.24 5.90 -30.54
C GLU A 139 -2.79 6.74 -29.38
N ARG A 140 -2.14 6.69 -28.21
CA ARG A 140 -2.57 7.43 -27.02
C ARG A 140 -2.27 8.92 -27.18
N ALA A 141 -3.31 9.74 -27.07
CA ALA A 141 -3.16 11.19 -27.06
C ALA A 141 -2.53 11.67 -25.76
N LEU A 142 -1.65 12.68 -25.85
CA LEU A 142 -1.14 13.39 -24.69
C LEU A 142 -2.26 14.23 -24.09
N THR A 143 -2.90 13.72 -23.04
CA THR A 143 -4.02 14.38 -22.38
C THR A 143 -3.67 14.75 -20.96
N THR A 144 -4.10 15.95 -20.54
CA THR A 144 -4.16 16.34 -19.13
C THR A 144 -4.84 15.23 -18.33
N PRO A 145 -4.40 14.94 -17.09
CA PRO A 145 -5.23 14.27 -16.10
C PRO A 145 -6.62 14.88 -16.10
N THR A 146 -7.55 14.22 -16.77
CA THR A 146 -8.94 14.30 -16.40
C THR A 146 -9.04 13.57 -15.06
N PHE A 147 -8.74 14.32 -14.00
CA PHE A 147 -9.49 14.19 -12.76
C PHE A 147 -10.90 14.73 -13.03
N THR A 148 -11.61 14.17 -14.01
CA THR A 148 -13.05 14.10 -13.84
C THR A 148 -13.17 13.28 -12.57
N ALA A 149 -13.58 13.92 -11.46
CA ALA A 149 -14.10 13.18 -10.32
C ALA A 149 -14.97 12.10 -10.96
N GLU A 150 -14.60 10.81 -10.84
CA GLU A 150 -15.42 9.81 -11.51
C GLU A 150 -16.84 10.04 -11.02
N GLU A 151 -17.81 10.01 -11.92
CA GLU A 151 -19.21 9.94 -11.53
C GLU A 151 -19.40 8.63 -10.75
N GLY A 152 -19.10 8.68 -9.45
CA GLY A 152 -19.64 7.83 -8.42
C GLY A 152 -20.76 8.59 -7.72
N PRO A 153 -21.66 7.91 -7.02
CA PRO A 153 -22.75 8.58 -6.37
C PRO A 153 -22.18 9.51 -5.29
N ALA A 154 -22.67 10.76 -5.24
CA ALA A 154 -22.28 11.72 -4.20
C ALA A 154 -22.52 11.15 -2.79
N THR A 155 -23.50 10.25 -2.66
CA THR A 155 -23.85 9.55 -1.42
C THR A 155 -24.28 8.11 -1.71
N GLY A 156 -23.92 7.17 -0.85
CA GLY A 156 -24.37 5.77 -0.93
C GLY A 156 -23.38 4.83 -1.61
N PRO A 157 -23.76 3.55 -1.76
CA PRO A 157 -22.86 2.49 -2.22
C PRO A 157 -22.53 2.60 -3.71
N LEU A 158 -21.38 2.08 -4.11
CA LEU A 158 -21.00 1.95 -5.52
C LEU A 158 -21.84 0.86 -6.19
N LYS A 159 -22.02 1.00 -7.51
CA LYS A 159 -22.67 0.01 -8.38
C LYS A 159 -21.62 -0.71 -9.21
N GLN A 160 -22.01 -1.84 -9.77
CA GLN A 160 -21.16 -2.64 -10.66
C GLN A 160 -20.52 -1.81 -11.78
N GLU A 161 -21.28 -0.91 -12.42
CA GLU A 161 -20.79 -0.06 -13.52
C GLU A 161 -19.61 0.84 -13.12
N HIS A 162 -19.56 1.30 -11.87
CA HIS A 162 -18.44 2.12 -11.37
C HIS A 162 -17.19 1.26 -11.20
N ILE A 163 -17.37 0.05 -10.67
CA ILE A 163 -16.27 -0.90 -10.48
C ILE A 163 -15.73 -1.35 -11.84
N GLU A 164 -16.58 -1.71 -12.79
CA GLU A 164 -16.20 -2.09 -14.17
C GLU A 164 -15.36 -1.00 -14.84
N ARG A 165 -15.78 0.26 -14.74
CA ARG A 165 -15.02 1.39 -15.28
C ARG A 165 -13.67 1.55 -14.59
N HIS A 166 -13.63 1.39 -13.27
CA HIS A 166 -12.42 1.53 -12.47
C HIS A 166 -11.39 0.45 -12.77
N VAL A 167 -11.77 -0.83 -12.66
CA VAL A 167 -10.85 -1.95 -12.92
C VAL A 167 -10.55 -2.14 -14.41
N GLY A 168 -11.42 -1.64 -15.29
CA GLY A 168 -11.20 -1.60 -16.73
C GLY A 168 -10.26 -0.50 -17.19
N ASP A 169 -9.92 0.49 -16.35
CA ASP A 169 -8.94 1.52 -16.68
C ASP A 169 -7.51 1.04 -16.39
N PRO A 170 -6.64 0.89 -17.41
CA PRO A 170 -5.25 0.47 -17.23
C PRO A 170 -4.40 1.43 -16.38
N SER A 171 -4.84 2.66 -16.13
CA SER A 171 -4.17 3.62 -15.24
C SER A 171 -4.53 3.41 -13.76
N GLN A 172 -5.58 2.65 -13.47
CA GLN A 172 -6.05 2.32 -12.12
C GLN A 172 -5.65 0.91 -11.67
N VAL A 173 -5.31 0.04 -12.62
CA VAL A 173 -4.80 -1.31 -12.35
C VAL A 173 -3.34 -1.41 -12.74
N ARG A 174 -2.49 -1.67 -11.74
CA ARG A 174 -1.07 -1.96 -11.97
C ARG A 174 -0.87 -3.45 -12.00
N TRP A 175 0.23 -3.87 -12.61
CA TRP A 175 0.56 -5.28 -12.71
C TRP A 175 1.95 -5.50 -12.18
N ALA A 176 2.09 -6.45 -11.26
CA ALA A 176 3.37 -6.86 -10.69
C ALA A 176 3.47 -8.38 -10.68
N ARG A 177 4.67 -8.92 -10.86
CA ARG A 177 4.87 -10.37 -10.75
C ARG A 177 4.67 -10.82 -9.31
N LEU A 178 4.10 -11.99 -9.10
CA LEU A 178 3.93 -12.56 -7.77
C LEU A 178 5.26 -12.61 -7.00
N SER A 179 6.32 -13.12 -7.61
CA SER A 179 7.68 -13.13 -7.04
C SER A 179 8.21 -11.74 -6.68
N ALA A 180 7.87 -10.73 -7.47
CA ALA A 180 8.26 -9.35 -7.17
C ALA A 180 7.54 -8.83 -5.93
N LEU A 181 6.28 -9.21 -5.72
CA LEU A 181 5.52 -8.85 -4.52
C LEU A 181 6.13 -9.48 -3.25
N LEU A 182 6.68 -10.69 -3.37
CA LEU A 182 7.44 -11.34 -2.28
C LEU A 182 8.73 -10.59 -1.98
N MET A 183 9.48 -10.19 -3.01
CA MET A 183 10.80 -9.56 -2.86
C MET A 183 10.72 -8.08 -2.47
N THR A 184 9.63 -7.41 -2.82
CA THR A 184 9.41 -5.98 -2.53
C THR A 184 8.59 -5.76 -1.25
N GLY A 185 8.04 -6.84 -0.67
CA GLY A 185 7.40 -6.84 0.66
C GLY A 185 6.09 -6.03 0.74
N ARG A 186 5.37 -5.82 -0.36
CA ARG A 186 4.18 -4.95 -0.36
C ARG A 186 2.89 -5.73 -0.19
N ARG A 187 2.52 -5.99 1.06
CA ARG A 187 1.13 -6.23 1.45
C ARG A 187 0.64 -5.02 2.23
N SER A 188 -0.54 -4.51 1.86
CA SER A 188 -1.22 -3.49 2.65
C SER A 188 -2.51 -4.05 3.21
N CYS A 189 -3.07 -3.32 4.18
CA CYS A 189 -4.39 -3.64 4.68
C CYS A 189 -5.44 -3.53 3.55
N VAL A 190 -6.57 -4.24 3.67
CA VAL A 190 -7.75 -4.05 2.80
C VAL A 190 -8.37 -2.64 2.90
N ASP A 191 -7.92 -1.82 3.85
CA ASP A 191 -8.41 -0.48 4.16
C ASP A 191 -8.42 0.44 2.92
N GLY A 192 -9.58 1.07 2.67
CA GLY A 192 -9.79 1.85 1.45
C GLY A 192 -9.03 3.19 1.41
N ARG A 193 -8.39 3.59 2.52
CA ARG A 193 -7.61 4.84 2.64
C ARG A 193 -6.22 4.76 2.01
N ASP A 194 -5.76 3.57 1.63
CA ASP A 194 -4.50 3.39 0.92
C ASP A 194 -4.71 3.69 -0.57
N GLU A 195 -4.31 4.86 -1.10
CA GLU A 195 -4.56 5.20 -2.51
C GLU A 195 -3.83 4.27 -3.54
N GLN A 196 -3.01 3.31 -3.07
CA GLN A 196 -2.11 2.50 -3.87
C GLN A 196 -2.72 1.16 -4.31
N GLY A 197 -2.28 0.65 -5.47
CA GLY A 197 -2.52 -0.75 -5.84
C GLY A 197 -1.67 -1.69 -4.98
N VAL A 198 -2.32 -2.51 -4.16
CA VAL A 198 -1.70 -3.34 -3.11
C VAL A 198 -2.30 -4.74 -3.09
N ILE A 199 -1.54 -5.75 -2.65
CA ILE A 199 -2.17 -7.02 -2.22
C ILE A 199 -2.90 -6.72 -0.92
N GLY A 200 -4.20 -6.48 -0.99
CA GLY A 200 -5.03 -6.27 0.19
C GLY A 200 -5.29 -7.58 0.95
N THR A 201 -4.80 -7.65 2.18
CA THR A 201 -5.16 -8.64 3.21
C THR A 201 -5.64 -7.94 4.46
N PRO A 202 -6.58 -8.50 5.24
CA PRO A 202 -6.98 -7.88 6.49
C PRO A 202 -5.78 -7.66 7.41
N GLY A 203 -5.49 -6.41 7.78
CA GLY A 203 -4.33 -6.06 8.62
C GLY A 203 -2.97 -6.06 7.93
N GLY A 204 -2.87 -6.30 6.61
CA GLY A 204 -1.60 -6.32 5.88
C GLY A 204 -0.65 -7.44 6.35
N ASP A 205 0.65 -7.16 6.42
CA ASP A 205 1.64 -8.13 6.95
C ASP A 205 1.37 -8.47 8.42
N ALA A 206 1.03 -7.49 9.26
CA ALA A 206 0.69 -7.72 10.67
C ALA A 206 -0.45 -8.73 10.84
N GLY A 207 -1.52 -8.60 10.05
CA GLY A 207 -2.65 -9.53 10.08
C GLY A 207 -2.29 -10.93 9.60
N GLU A 208 -1.56 -11.03 8.48
CA GLU A 208 -1.11 -12.33 7.94
C GLU A 208 -0.13 -13.04 8.87
N PHE A 209 0.80 -12.31 9.50
CA PHE A 209 1.74 -12.86 10.46
C PHE A 209 1.03 -13.39 11.71
N LEU A 210 0.09 -12.62 12.28
CA LEU A 210 -0.72 -13.07 13.42
C LEU A 210 -1.59 -14.29 13.08
N LEU A 211 -2.19 -14.29 11.89
CA LEU A 211 -2.93 -15.44 11.38
C LEU A 211 -2.04 -16.67 11.25
N ALA A 212 -0.83 -16.50 10.73
CA ALA A 212 0.15 -17.56 10.55
C ALA A 212 0.58 -18.16 11.89
N LEU A 213 0.90 -17.31 12.88
CA LEU A 213 1.21 -17.74 14.24
C LEU A 213 0.04 -18.48 14.90
N ALA A 214 -1.18 -17.94 14.79
CA ALA A 214 -2.37 -18.58 15.35
C ALA A 214 -2.66 -19.95 14.73
N ALA A 215 -2.50 -20.10 13.41
CA ALA A 215 -2.64 -21.39 12.74
C ALA A 215 -1.61 -22.41 13.24
N VAL A 216 -0.38 -21.96 13.51
CA VAL A 216 0.66 -22.81 14.10
C VAL A 216 0.31 -23.20 15.54
N GLU A 217 -0.17 -22.27 16.37
CA GLU A 217 -0.64 -22.60 17.73
C GLU A 217 -1.75 -23.67 17.68
N ASN A 218 -2.71 -23.53 16.75
CA ASN A 218 -3.83 -24.46 16.58
C ASN A 218 -3.40 -25.87 16.13
N ILE A 219 -2.43 -25.97 15.21
CA ILE A 219 -2.02 -27.25 14.61
C ILE A 219 -0.97 -27.99 15.45
N THR A 220 -0.06 -27.24 16.08
CA THR A 220 1.06 -27.84 16.81
C THR A 220 0.83 -27.90 18.31
N GLY A 221 -0.09 -27.10 18.85
CA GLY A 221 -0.27 -26.89 20.29
C GLY A 221 0.85 -26.06 20.92
N THR A 222 1.79 -25.52 20.12
CA THR A 222 2.79 -24.57 20.58
C THR A 222 2.09 -23.31 21.05
N VAL A 223 2.56 -22.70 22.13
CA VAL A 223 2.08 -21.40 22.59
C VAL A 223 3.25 -20.44 22.51
N PHE A 224 3.12 -19.37 21.73
CA PHE A 224 4.19 -18.40 21.56
C PHE A 224 4.14 -17.35 22.67
N ASP A 225 5.23 -17.23 23.41
CA ASP A 225 5.43 -16.15 24.38
C ASP A 225 6.01 -14.89 23.72
N ASP A 226 6.13 -13.81 24.48
CA ASP A 226 6.60 -12.51 23.99
C ASP A 226 7.97 -12.61 23.31
N ASN A 227 8.93 -13.30 23.94
CA ASN A 227 10.27 -13.47 23.40
C ASN A 227 10.26 -14.26 22.09
N THR A 228 9.46 -15.32 22.01
CA THR A 228 9.35 -16.15 20.80
C THR A 228 8.71 -15.36 19.67
N VAL A 229 7.68 -14.55 19.94
CA VAL A 229 7.05 -13.70 18.93
C VAL A 229 8.03 -12.63 18.42
N GLU A 230 8.83 -12.02 19.29
CA GLU A 230 9.89 -11.07 18.89
C GLU A 230 10.96 -11.74 18.01
N GLU A 231 11.47 -12.90 18.43
CA GLU A 231 12.46 -13.65 17.64
C GLU A 231 11.87 -14.07 16.28
N LEU A 232 10.62 -14.54 16.23
CA LEU A 232 9.95 -14.91 14.98
C LEU A 232 9.70 -13.71 14.06
N LEU A 233 9.31 -12.55 14.61
CA LEU A 233 9.13 -11.33 13.82
C LEU A 233 10.47 -10.84 13.26
N PHE A 234 11.56 -10.97 14.02
CA PHE A 234 12.88 -10.68 13.51
C PHE A 234 13.29 -11.64 12.38
N GLN A 235 13.03 -12.95 12.52
CA GLN A 235 13.28 -13.93 11.46
C GLN A 235 12.44 -13.66 10.20
N GLU A 236 11.19 -13.22 10.37
CA GLU A 236 10.32 -12.80 9.27
C GLU A 236 10.99 -11.67 8.47
N LEU A 237 11.55 -10.67 9.16
CA LEU A 237 12.28 -9.58 8.52
C LEU A 237 13.56 -10.05 7.81
N GLU A 238 14.31 -11.00 8.38
CA GLU A 238 15.50 -11.54 7.72
C GLU A 238 15.16 -12.28 6.40
N VAL A 239 13.98 -12.91 6.34
CA VAL A 239 13.54 -13.69 5.18
C VAL A 239 12.84 -12.82 4.13
N PHE A 240 11.95 -11.93 4.55
CA PHE A 240 11.04 -11.19 3.66
C PHE A 240 11.39 -9.70 3.54
N GLY A 241 12.28 -9.18 4.40
CA GLY A 241 12.95 -7.89 4.26
C GLY A 241 12.17 -6.65 4.71
N ARG A 242 10.83 -6.65 4.65
CA ARG A 242 10.00 -5.53 5.14
C ARG A 242 8.75 -6.06 5.81
N PHE A 243 8.18 -5.25 6.69
CA PHE A 243 6.96 -5.61 7.40
C PHE A 243 6.09 -4.39 7.66
N TYR A 244 4.89 -4.41 7.11
CA TYR A 244 3.92 -3.33 7.19
C TYR A 244 2.94 -3.50 8.37
N MET A 245 2.76 -2.42 9.13
CA MET A 245 1.63 -2.21 10.03
C MET A 245 1.14 -0.77 9.89
N HIS A 246 -0.15 -0.52 10.08
CA HIS A 246 -0.68 0.83 10.01
C HIS A 246 -1.57 1.22 11.19
N THR A 247 -1.70 2.53 11.36
CA THR A 247 -2.71 3.21 12.16
C THR A 247 -3.40 4.26 11.30
N ASP A 248 -4.20 5.12 11.91
CA ASP A 248 -4.82 6.26 11.24
C ASP A 248 -4.74 7.54 12.07
N THR A 249 -4.93 8.67 11.40
CA THR A 249 -4.89 10.01 12.00
C THR A 249 -5.83 10.18 13.21
N SER A 250 -6.96 9.49 13.23
CA SER A 250 -7.91 9.59 14.35
C SER A 250 -7.42 8.82 15.58
N ALA A 251 -6.90 7.61 15.39
CA ALA A 251 -6.31 6.80 16.43
C ALA A 251 -5.01 7.42 16.95
N TRP A 252 -4.20 7.96 16.04
CA TRP A 252 -3.00 8.72 16.34
C TRP A 252 -3.30 9.94 17.22
N GLY A 253 -4.31 10.75 16.85
CA GLY A 253 -4.72 11.89 17.66
C GLY A 253 -5.16 11.50 19.08
N ARG A 254 -5.84 10.35 19.24
CA ARG A 254 -6.20 9.81 20.57
C ARG A 254 -4.96 9.38 21.36
N LEU A 255 -4.02 8.68 20.71
CA LEU A 255 -2.76 8.27 21.32
C LEU A 255 -1.97 9.48 21.84
N VAL A 256 -1.77 10.49 20.99
CA VAL A 256 -1.05 11.73 21.35
C VAL A 256 -1.74 12.44 22.51
N ALA A 257 -3.07 12.56 22.47
CA ALA A 257 -3.83 13.17 23.56
C ALA A 257 -3.69 12.41 24.89
N ALA A 258 -3.68 11.08 24.85
CA ALA A 258 -3.52 10.22 26.03
C ALA A 258 -2.10 10.31 26.60
N LEU A 259 -1.07 10.23 25.75
CA LEU A 259 0.33 10.39 26.16
C LEU A 259 0.59 11.77 26.76
N ALA A 260 0.10 12.84 26.11
CA ALA A 260 0.25 14.21 26.59
C ALA A 260 -0.51 14.50 27.90
N ALA A 261 -1.43 13.63 28.31
CA ALA A 261 -2.20 13.75 29.55
C ALA A 261 -1.72 12.79 30.65
N ASP A 262 -0.84 11.83 30.35
CA ASP A 262 -0.41 10.82 31.31
C ASP A 262 0.58 11.43 32.33
N PRO A 263 0.23 11.49 33.63
CA PRO A 263 1.08 12.11 34.64
C PRO A 263 2.43 11.40 34.82
N ARG A 264 2.54 10.12 34.43
CA ARG A 264 3.79 9.34 34.49
C ARG A 264 4.84 9.84 33.48
N LEU A 265 4.42 10.59 32.46
CA LEU A 265 5.30 11.21 31.46
C LEU A 265 5.63 12.68 31.77
N SER A 266 5.16 13.22 32.90
CA SER A 266 5.40 14.63 33.27
C SER A 266 6.87 15.02 33.44
N GLY A 267 7.75 14.06 33.74
CA GLY A 267 9.20 14.25 33.80
C GLY A 267 9.91 14.25 32.44
N GLN A 268 9.19 13.93 31.36
CA GLN A 268 9.73 13.85 30.01
C GLN A 268 9.49 15.16 29.24
N ARG A 269 10.40 15.49 28.32
CA ARG A 269 10.21 16.62 27.41
C ARG A 269 9.27 16.21 26.27
N LEU A 270 7.97 16.33 26.50
CA LEU A 270 6.94 16.01 25.50
C LEU A 270 6.86 17.08 24.40
N PRO A 271 6.58 16.70 23.15
CA PRO A 271 6.34 17.66 22.06
C PRO A 271 5.08 18.52 22.27
N PRO A 272 5.00 19.70 21.63
CA PRO A 272 3.73 20.45 21.50
C PRO A 272 2.65 19.58 20.86
N ARG A 273 1.39 19.69 21.30
CA ARG A 273 0.29 18.81 20.84
C ARG A 273 -0.02 18.92 19.34
N ASP A 274 0.27 20.06 18.75
CA ASP A 274 0.06 20.40 17.34
C ASP A 274 1.25 20.04 16.44
N ASP A 275 2.36 19.57 17.00
CA ASP A 275 3.57 19.18 16.27
C ASP A 275 3.58 17.67 15.94
N GLU A 276 2.89 17.30 14.87
CA GLU A 276 2.72 15.90 14.45
C GLU A 276 4.05 15.18 14.18
N GLU A 277 5.00 15.86 13.53
CA GLU A 277 6.33 15.31 13.21
C GLU A 277 7.15 15.01 14.47
N ALA A 278 7.11 15.92 15.46
CA ALA A 278 7.77 15.70 16.73
C ALA A 278 7.11 14.57 17.55
N TRP A 279 5.79 14.41 17.46
CA TRP A 279 5.10 13.27 18.08
C TRP A 279 5.46 11.93 17.44
N HIS A 280 5.56 11.88 16.10
CA HIS A 280 6.06 10.67 15.43
C HIS A 280 7.47 10.33 15.90
N THR A 281 8.35 11.32 15.96
CA THR A 281 9.72 11.16 16.47
C THR A 281 9.75 10.62 17.90
N PHE A 282 8.91 11.17 18.79
CA PHE A 282 8.83 10.73 20.19
C PHE A 282 8.32 9.29 20.33
N VAL A 283 7.28 8.89 19.61
CA VAL A 283 6.71 7.53 19.68
C VAL A 283 7.61 6.50 19.02
N ASP A 284 8.36 6.89 17.99
CA ASP A 284 9.30 6.02 17.30
C ASP A 284 10.62 5.85 18.07
N HIS A 285 10.99 6.84 18.90
CA HIS A 285 12.22 6.83 19.68
C HIS A 285 12.00 7.36 21.10
N PRO A 286 11.11 6.73 21.91
CA PRO A 286 10.81 7.21 23.24
C PRO A 286 12.01 6.99 24.17
N PRO A 287 12.27 7.91 25.11
CA PRO A 287 13.26 7.73 26.17
C PRO A 287 13.06 6.40 26.90
N ALA A 288 14.14 5.77 27.34
CA ALA A 288 14.10 4.45 27.95
C ALA A 288 13.15 4.39 29.17
N GLU A 289 13.07 5.46 29.97
CA GLU A 289 12.17 5.51 31.12
C GLU A 289 10.68 5.69 30.73
N ALA A 290 10.41 6.22 29.53
CA ALA A 290 9.07 6.43 29.02
C ALA A 290 8.50 5.19 28.31
N ARG A 291 9.36 4.31 27.78
CA ARG A 291 8.99 3.11 27.00
C ARG A 291 7.86 2.29 27.62
N PRO A 292 7.86 1.92 28.93
CA PRO A 292 6.79 1.12 29.49
C PRO A 292 5.41 1.80 29.41
N VAL A 293 5.37 3.10 29.69
CA VAL A 293 4.12 3.89 29.64
C VAL A 293 3.66 4.08 28.19
N VAL A 294 4.58 4.39 27.28
CA VAL A 294 4.26 4.53 25.85
C VAL A 294 3.73 3.20 25.29
N MET A 295 4.35 2.08 25.66
CA MET A 295 3.92 0.74 25.28
C MET A 295 2.48 0.47 25.74
N GLU A 296 2.15 0.70 27.01
CA GLU A 296 0.77 0.54 27.52
C GLU A 296 -0.26 1.27 26.65
N HIS A 297 0.04 2.50 26.22
CA HIS A 297 -0.84 3.27 25.34
C HIS A 297 -0.90 2.70 23.91
N LEU A 298 0.22 2.22 23.36
CA LEU A 298 0.25 1.61 22.02
C LEU A 298 -0.55 0.31 21.94
N LEU A 299 -0.68 -0.42 23.05
CA LEU A 299 -1.47 -1.65 23.17
C LEU A 299 -2.97 -1.41 23.39
N GLU A 300 -3.40 -0.18 23.64
CA GLU A 300 -4.79 0.15 23.89
C GLU A 300 -5.59 0.15 22.57
N PRO A 301 -6.67 -0.67 22.44
CA PRO A 301 -7.48 -0.72 21.21
C PRO A 301 -8.02 0.63 20.72
N ALA A 302 -8.20 1.62 21.60
CA ALA A 302 -8.61 2.97 21.20
C ALA A 302 -7.55 3.71 20.35
N HIS A 303 -6.27 3.36 20.50
CA HIS A 303 -5.12 3.98 19.85
C HIS A 303 -4.65 3.24 18.58
N LEU A 304 -5.31 2.14 18.23
CA LEU A 304 -5.04 1.38 17.01
C LEU A 304 -6.04 1.75 15.89
N GLY A 305 -5.51 2.29 14.79
CA GLY A 305 -6.29 2.67 13.62
C GLY A 305 -6.60 1.51 12.66
N CYS A 306 -5.79 0.45 12.66
CA CYS A 306 -6.11 -0.75 11.89
C CYS A 306 -7.34 -1.45 12.48
N GLY A 307 -8.48 -1.38 11.77
CA GLY A 307 -9.73 -1.99 12.20
C GLY A 307 -9.60 -3.50 12.43
N HIS A 308 -8.83 -4.20 11.59
CA HIS A 308 -8.60 -5.63 11.71
C HIS A 308 -7.86 -6.00 13.01
N LEU A 309 -6.70 -5.39 13.28
CA LEU A 309 -5.92 -5.66 14.51
C LEU A 309 -6.69 -5.25 15.77
N LYS A 310 -7.43 -4.13 15.70
CA LYS A 310 -8.32 -3.69 16.78
C LYS A 310 -9.42 -4.71 17.08
N LEU A 311 -10.03 -5.29 16.04
CA LEU A 311 -11.04 -6.34 16.20
C LEU A 311 -10.44 -7.65 16.69
N MET A 312 -9.24 -8.04 16.25
CA MET A 312 -8.50 -9.17 16.81
C MET A 312 -8.22 -9.00 18.31
N LEU A 313 -7.86 -7.80 18.78
CA LEU A 313 -7.65 -7.54 20.21
C LEU A 313 -8.94 -7.56 21.03
N THR A 314 -10.03 -7.03 20.47
CA THR A 314 -11.29 -6.83 21.22
C THR A 314 -12.26 -7.99 21.08
N ARG A 315 -12.12 -8.82 20.04
CA ARG A 315 -12.92 -10.02 19.75
C ARG A 315 -12.04 -11.21 19.32
N PRO A 316 -11.02 -11.59 20.10
CA PRO A 316 -10.02 -12.58 19.69
C PRO A 316 -10.61 -13.94 19.30
N GLN A 317 -11.70 -14.35 19.95
CA GLN A 317 -12.39 -15.61 19.68
C GLN A 317 -12.99 -15.66 18.26
N ASP A 318 -13.58 -14.55 17.79
CA ASP A 318 -14.13 -14.43 16.42
C ASP A 318 -13.03 -14.56 15.36
N TYR A 319 -11.80 -14.21 15.72
CA TYR A 319 -10.64 -14.22 14.83
C TYR A 319 -9.80 -15.50 14.95
N GLY A 320 -10.17 -16.43 15.84
CA GLY A 320 -9.41 -17.65 16.08
C GLY A 320 -8.00 -17.40 16.61
N VAL A 321 -7.80 -16.29 17.35
CA VAL A 321 -6.49 -15.92 17.92
C VAL A 321 -6.57 -15.87 19.45
N ARG A 322 -5.46 -16.16 20.13
CA ARG A 322 -5.35 -15.92 21.57
C ARG A 322 -5.20 -14.42 21.85
N PRO A 323 -5.91 -13.84 22.83
CA PRO A 323 -5.81 -12.40 23.14
C PRO A 323 -4.40 -11.92 23.44
N ASP A 324 -3.60 -12.78 24.07
CA ASP A 324 -2.22 -12.48 24.43
C ASP A 324 -1.29 -12.48 23.21
N LEU A 325 -1.52 -13.34 22.21
CA LEU A 325 -0.69 -13.41 21.00
C LEU A 325 -0.67 -12.06 20.26
N VAL A 326 -1.83 -11.42 20.13
CA VAL A 326 -1.95 -10.11 19.47
C VAL A 326 -1.19 -9.03 20.25
N ARG A 327 -1.24 -9.09 21.60
CA ARG A 327 -0.48 -8.15 22.45
C ARG A 327 1.02 -8.42 22.42
N SER A 328 1.44 -9.69 22.41
CA SER A 328 2.83 -10.10 22.26
C SER A 328 3.41 -9.58 20.95
N PHE A 329 2.66 -9.70 19.85
CA PHE A 329 3.04 -9.13 18.55
C PHE A 329 3.18 -7.61 18.59
N LEU A 330 2.21 -6.88 19.15
CA LEU A 330 2.30 -5.41 19.20
C LEU A 330 3.49 -4.94 20.05
N ARG A 331 3.78 -5.64 21.16
CA ARG A 331 5.01 -5.40 21.94
C ARG A 331 6.25 -5.61 21.09
N ALA A 332 6.41 -6.80 20.52
CA ALA A 332 7.54 -7.16 19.67
C ALA A 332 7.76 -6.16 18.53
N PHE A 333 6.68 -5.76 17.84
CA PHE A 333 6.76 -4.79 16.75
C PHE A 333 7.32 -3.44 17.20
N HIS A 334 6.80 -2.88 18.30
CA HIS A 334 7.26 -1.58 18.80
C HIS A 334 8.65 -1.66 19.46
N ASP A 335 8.95 -2.73 20.19
CA ASP A 335 10.26 -2.93 20.82
C ASP A 335 11.37 -3.07 19.77
N LEU A 336 11.18 -3.85 18.70
CA LEU A 336 12.14 -3.94 17.60
C LEU A 336 12.33 -2.59 16.88
N ARG A 337 11.26 -1.81 16.70
CA ARG A 337 11.39 -0.44 16.15
C ARG A 337 12.24 0.45 17.05
N TRP A 338 12.05 0.39 18.37
CA TRP A 338 12.87 1.14 19.33
C TRP A 338 14.32 0.65 19.44
N GLN A 339 14.62 -0.54 18.90
CA GLN A 339 15.98 -1.06 18.70
C GLN A 339 16.59 -0.58 17.36
N GLY A 340 15.85 0.18 16.55
CA GLY A 340 16.34 0.79 15.32
C GLY A 340 16.24 -0.13 14.11
N VAL A 341 15.17 -0.93 14.01
CA VAL A 341 14.85 -1.78 12.85
C VAL A 341 13.95 -1.00 11.88
N PRO A 342 14.49 -0.31 10.85
CA PRO A 342 13.73 0.54 9.94
C PRO A 342 12.81 -0.22 8.97
N GLU A 343 13.00 -1.53 8.83
CA GLU A 343 12.20 -2.41 7.97
C GLU A 343 10.77 -2.62 8.50
N LEU A 344 10.53 -2.31 9.79
CA LEU A 344 9.21 -2.30 10.41
C LEU A 344 8.52 -0.96 10.16
N GLU A 345 7.70 -0.93 9.12
CA GLU A 345 6.98 0.25 8.67
C GLU A 345 5.71 0.45 9.51
N PHE A 346 5.62 1.59 10.21
CA PHE A 346 4.42 2.00 10.94
C PHE A 346 3.76 3.19 10.23
N VAL A 347 2.78 2.89 9.38
CA VAL A 347 2.19 3.88 8.48
C VAL A 347 0.96 4.53 9.11
N THR A 348 0.85 5.85 9.06
CA THR A 348 -0.37 6.57 9.49
C THR A 348 -1.21 6.93 8.28
N LEU A 349 -2.38 6.29 8.15
CA LEU A 349 -3.33 6.59 7.08
C LEU A 349 -4.11 7.86 7.39
N SER A 350 -4.18 8.77 6.42
CA SER A 350 -4.95 10.00 6.48
C SER A 350 -6.32 9.81 5.82
N GLY A 351 -7.31 10.61 6.24
CA GLY A 351 -8.64 10.63 5.63
C GLY A 351 -9.71 9.91 6.47
N VAL A 352 -10.95 10.16 6.10
CA VAL A 352 -12.13 9.52 6.70
C VAL A 352 -12.50 8.31 5.86
N HIS A 353 -12.87 7.21 6.50
CA HIS A 353 -13.49 6.05 5.85
C HIS A 353 -14.73 6.49 5.07
N ASP A 354 -14.69 6.30 3.75
CA ASP A 354 -15.83 6.49 2.86
C ASP A 354 -15.95 5.31 1.89
N GLU A 355 -15.72 4.10 2.42
CA GLU A 355 -15.86 2.86 1.67
C GLU A 355 -17.32 2.64 1.26
N ALA A 356 -17.51 2.41 -0.03
CA ALA A 356 -18.82 2.29 -0.66
C ALA A 356 -19.05 0.91 -1.31
N ALA A 357 -18.04 0.03 -1.28
CA ALA A 357 -18.14 -1.37 -1.69
C ALA A 357 -16.96 -2.21 -1.15
N VAL A 358 -17.08 -3.53 -1.27
CA VAL A 358 -15.98 -4.49 -1.14
C VAL A 358 -15.67 -5.05 -2.52
N LEU A 359 -14.40 -5.10 -2.89
CA LEU A 359 -13.89 -5.63 -4.13
C LEU A 359 -12.93 -6.79 -3.86
N THR A 360 -13.30 -7.98 -4.30
CA THR A 360 -12.42 -9.15 -4.28
C THR A 360 -11.82 -9.37 -5.65
N VAL A 361 -10.50 -9.52 -5.72
CA VAL A 361 -9.75 -9.61 -6.97
C VAL A 361 -9.25 -11.04 -7.19
N TYR A 362 -9.51 -11.57 -8.38
CA TYR A 362 -9.12 -12.91 -8.82
C TYR A 362 -8.39 -12.86 -10.16
N VAL A 363 -7.48 -13.81 -10.36
CA VAL A 363 -6.86 -14.08 -11.67
C VAL A 363 -7.31 -15.48 -12.12
N GLU A 364 -7.83 -15.58 -13.33
CA GLU A 364 -8.42 -16.82 -13.88
C GLU A 364 -7.36 -17.86 -14.34
N GLU A 365 -6.07 -17.55 -14.24
CA GLU A 365 -4.97 -18.49 -14.49
C GLU A 365 -4.42 -19.10 -13.19
N ASP A 366 -3.75 -20.25 -13.30
CA ASP A 366 -3.06 -20.86 -12.17
C ASP A 366 -1.92 -19.97 -11.65
N LEU A 367 -1.91 -19.69 -10.34
CA LEU A 367 -0.89 -18.84 -9.73
C LEU A 367 0.44 -19.58 -9.55
N TRP A 368 1.49 -19.04 -10.18
CA TRP A 368 2.89 -19.41 -9.97
C TRP A 368 3.73 -18.14 -9.82
N ASP A 369 5.00 -18.28 -9.46
CA ASP A 369 5.86 -17.15 -9.03
C ASP A 369 6.02 -16.05 -10.10
N MET A 370 5.77 -16.37 -11.37
CA MET A 370 5.89 -15.43 -12.49
C MET A 370 4.53 -14.89 -12.98
N THR A 371 3.41 -15.32 -12.39
CA THR A 371 2.08 -14.78 -12.70
C THR A 371 2.05 -13.29 -12.44
N SER A 372 1.42 -12.53 -13.36
CA SER A 372 1.22 -11.10 -13.17
C SER A 372 -0.05 -10.88 -12.37
N ILE A 373 0.06 -10.20 -11.23
CA ILE A 373 -1.03 -9.93 -10.31
C ILE A 373 -1.53 -8.50 -10.54
N PRO A 374 -2.84 -8.29 -10.74
CA PRO A 374 -3.43 -6.96 -10.77
C PRO A 374 -3.42 -6.36 -9.36
N LEU A 375 -2.89 -5.15 -9.24
CA LEU A 375 -2.87 -4.34 -8.05
C LEU A 375 -3.85 -3.19 -8.28
N VAL A 376 -5.07 -3.35 -7.75
CA VAL A 376 -6.18 -2.42 -7.95
C VAL A 376 -6.14 -1.32 -6.89
N SER A 377 -6.20 -0.06 -7.29
CA SER A 377 -6.35 1.06 -6.34
C SER A 377 -7.72 0.97 -5.64
N PRO A 378 -7.81 1.16 -4.31
CA PRO A 378 -9.09 1.20 -3.63
C PRO A 378 -9.83 2.55 -3.79
N SER A 379 -9.24 3.56 -4.42
CA SER A 379 -9.90 4.84 -4.68
C SER A 379 -10.72 4.77 -5.96
N VAL A 380 -12.05 4.69 -5.84
CA VAL A 380 -13.01 4.64 -6.95
C VAL A 380 -13.77 5.97 -7.01
N GLY A 381 -13.32 6.87 -7.87
CA GLY A 381 -13.86 8.22 -7.95
C GLY A 381 -13.69 9.00 -6.64
N PRO A 382 -14.77 9.60 -6.09
CA PRO A 382 -14.73 10.24 -4.78
C PRO A 382 -14.88 9.24 -3.61
N LYS A 383 -15.08 7.95 -3.88
CA LYS A 383 -15.33 6.90 -2.89
C LYS A 383 -14.14 5.98 -2.73
N GLN A 384 -14.17 5.19 -1.65
CA GLN A 384 -13.20 4.14 -1.40
C GLN A 384 -13.88 2.76 -1.53
N VAL A 385 -13.08 1.72 -1.70
CA VAL A 385 -13.53 0.32 -1.62
C VAL A 385 -12.54 -0.49 -0.80
N PHE A 386 -13.03 -1.48 -0.07
CA PHE A 386 -12.14 -2.50 0.49
C PHE A 386 -11.65 -3.39 -0.64
N VAL A 387 -10.33 -3.55 -0.82
CA VAL A 387 -9.78 -4.43 -1.87
C VAL A 387 -9.14 -5.65 -1.22
N ALA A 388 -9.55 -6.86 -1.61
CA ALA A 388 -8.99 -8.12 -1.10
C ALA A 388 -8.49 -9.02 -2.23
N HIS A 389 -7.35 -9.69 -2.02
CA HIS A 389 -6.77 -10.64 -2.99
C HIS A 389 -6.64 -12.05 -2.39
N PRO A 390 -7.76 -12.74 -2.08
CA PRO A 390 -7.73 -13.98 -1.29
C PRO A 390 -6.94 -15.10 -1.95
N GLN A 391 -7.02 -15.23 -3.28
CA GLN A 391 -6.28 -16.23 -4.05
C GLN A 391 -4.76 -16.01 -3.97
N VAL A 392 -4.33 -14.75 -4.11
CA VAL A 392 -2.92 -14.34 -4.04
C VAL A 392 -2.39 -14.48 -2.62
N ALA A 393 -3.18 -14.06 -1.63
CA ALA A 393 -2.84 -14.21 -0.22
C ALA A 393 -2.68 -15.68 0.17
N ALA A 394 -3.56 -16.58 -0.30
CA ALA A 394 -3.42 -18.01 -0.07
C ALA A 394 -2.10 -18.56 -0.64
N LYS A 395 -1.71 -18.15 -1.85
CA LYS A 395 -0.42 -18.51 -2.43
C LYS A 395 0.75 -17.99 -1.60
N HIS A 396 0.62 -16.80 -1.02
CA HIS A 396 1.65 -16.24 -0.14
C HIS A 396 1.78 -17.03 1.18
N ARG A 397 0.68 -17.54 1.73
CA ARG A 397 0.71 -18.38 2.94
C ARG A 397 1.50 -19.67 2.74
N ASP A 398 1.66 -20.14 1.50
CA ASP A 398 2.57 -21.26 1.22
C ASP A 398 4.01 -20.96 1.66
N HIS A 399 4.46 -19.69 1.59
CA HIS A 399 5.78 -19.29 2.07
C HIS A 399 5.86 -19.26 3.59
N TYR A 400 4.79 -18.89 4.31
CA TYR A 400 4.74 -19.03 5.77
C TYR A 400 4.84 -20.48 6.22
N VAL A 401 4.18 -21.41 5.52
CA VAL A 401 4.29 -22.84 5.80
C VAL A 401 5.74 -23.32 5.68
N GLU A 402 6.45 -22.90 4.63
CA GLU A 402 7.86 -23.25 4.44
C GLU A 402 8.79 -22.51 5.42
N PHE A 403 8.48 -21.25 5.75
CA PHE A 403 9.18 -20.46 6.77
C PHE A 403 9.18 -21.20 8.11
N PHE A 404 8.01 -21.60 8.63
CA PHE A 404 7.94 -22.34 9.89
C PHE A 404 8.62 -23.71 9.83
N ARG A 405 8.53 -24.43 8.70
CA ARG A 405 9.27 -25.70 8.51
C ARG A 405 10.79 -25.52 8.64
N ARG A 406 11.32 -24.36 8.27
CA ARG A 406 12.75 -24.03 8.31
C ARG A 406 13.21 -23.45 9.64
N LEU A 407 12.30 -23.25 10.60
CA LEU A 407 12.57 -22.66 11.91
C LEU A 407 12.36 -23.66 13.06
N PRO A 408 13.01 -24.85 13.04
CA PRO A 408 12.79 -25.92 14.03
C PRO A 408 13.19 -25.53 15.46
N ARG A 409 13.95 -24.44 15.63
CA ARG A 409 14.30 -23.89 16.95
C ARG A 409 13.07 -23.34 17.68
N TRP A 410 12.13 -22.74 16.97
CA TRP A 410 10.97 -22.04 17.55
C TRP A 410 9.68 -22.85 17.42
N VAL A 411 9.52 -23.56 16.31
CA VAL A 411 8.35 -24.40 16.05
C VAL A 411 8.77 -25.68 15.36
N LYS A 412 8.27 -26.81 15.85
CA LYS A 412 8.44 -28.10 15.18
C LYS A 412 7.18 -28.45 14.40
N VAL A 413 7.17 -28.14 13.10
CA VAL A 413 6.10 -28.57 12.18
C VAL A 413 6.46 -29.95 11.61
N GLU A 414 5.77 -31.00 12.08
CA GLU A 414 5.98 -32.36 11.57
C GLU A 414 5.49 -32.50 10.12
N PRO A 415 6.06 -33.41 9.30
CA PRO A 415 5.66 -33.55 7.90
C PRO A 415 4.16 -33.78 7.68
N HIS A 416 3.49 -34.49 8.60
CA HIS A 416 2.05 -34.76 8.53
C HIS A 416 1.18 -33.54 8.91
N GLN A 417 1.75 -32.50 9.52
CA GLN A 417 1.08 -31.27 9.93
C GLN A 417 1.12 -30.17 8.86
N VAL A 418 1.90 -30.36 7.79
CA VAL A 418 2.13 -29.32 6.76
C VAL A 418 0.86 -28.96 5.99
N GLU A 419 0.13 -29.95 5.47
CA GLU A 419 -1.14 -29.69 4.77
C GLU A 419 -2.28 -29.27 5.72
N PRO A 420 -2.41 -29.82 6.94
CA PRO A 420 -3.28 -29.26 7.96
C PRO A 420 -3.00 -27.78 8.27
N LEU A 421 -1.73 -27.38 8.37
CA LEU A 421 -1.34 -25.99 8.61
C LEU A 421 -1.76 -25.08 7.45
N ARG A 422 -1.50 -25.48 6.21
CA ARG A 422 -1.96 -24.74 5.02
C ARG A 422 -3.48 -24.58 5.00
N THR A 423 -4.21 -25.64 5.35
CA THR A 423 -5.66 -25.65 5.41
C THR A 423 -6.18 -24.71 6.50
N GLU A 424 -5.60 -24.79 7.69
CA GLU A 424 -5.96 -23.96 8.84
C GLU A 424 -5.71 -22.48 8.57
N MET A 425 -4.55 -22.12 8.02
CA MET A 425 -4.23 -20.74 7.64
C MET A 425 -5.27 -20.16 6.68
N ASN A 426 -5.69 -20.92 5.67
CA ASN A 426 -6.69 -20.45 4.71
C ASN A 426 -8.12 -20.39 5.30
N ALA A 427 -8.47 -21.31 6.20
CA ALA A 427 -9.74 -21.29 6.91
C ALA A 427 -9.85 -20.11 7.87
N LEU A 428 -8.79 -19.84 8.65
CA LEU A 428 -8.68 -18.67 9.50
C LEU A 428 -8.77 -17.39 8.68
N ALA A 429 -8.08 -17.32 7.53
CA ALA A 429 -8.14 -16.14 6.67
C ALA A 429 -9.54 -15.80 6.20
N ALA A 430 -10.29 -16.81 5.72
CA ALA A 430 -11.67 -16.62 5.28
C ALA A 430 -12.56 -16.15 6.45
N THR A 431 -12.39 -16.76 7.63
CA THR A 431 -13.13 -16.40 8.85
C THR A 431 -12.85 -14.96 9.26
N GLN A 432 -11.57 -14.61 9.40
CA GLN A 432 -11.13 -13.29 9.84
C GLN A 432 -11.50 -12.19 8.84
N LEU A 433 -11.41 -12.45 7.53
CA LEU A 433 -11.90 -11.54 6.49
C LEU A 433 -13.40 -11.30 6.64
N GLY A 434 -14.19 -12.37 6.79
CA GLY A 434 -15.64 -12.29 6.99
C GLY A 434 -16.03 -11.45 8.20
N HIS A 435 -15.41 -11.68 9.36
CA HIS A 435 -15.66 -10.89 10.57
C HIS A 435 -15.23 -9.43 10.44
N THR A 436 -14.13 -9.17 9.74
CA THR A 436 -13.63 -7.81 9.47
C THR A 436 -14.60 -7.05 8.58
N LEU A 437 -14.99 -7.63 7.45
CA LEU A 437 -15.96 -7.02 6.53
C LEU A 437 -17.30 -6.82 7.24
N LYS A 438 -17.82 -7.81 7.97
CA LYS A 438 -19.07 -7.66 8.73
C LYS A 438 -19.05 -6.50 9.72
N SER A 439 -17.88 -6.19 10.30
CA SER A 439 -17.76 -5.11 11.28
C SER A 439 -17.51 -3.75 10.62
N LEU A 440 -16.77 -3.70 9.51
CA LEU A 440 -16.29 -2.46 8.88
C LEU A 440 -17.06 -2.06 7.62
N ALA A 441 -17.71 -3.01 6.94
CA ALA A 441 -18.34 -2.88 5.63
C ALA A 441 -19.81 -3.34 5.64
N ASN A 442 -20.46 -3.41 6.80
CA ASN A 442 -21.81 -3.95 6.96
C ASN A 442 -22.81 -3.32 5.98
N GLY A 443 -23.50 -4.15 5.18
CA GLY A 443 -24.48 -3.70 4.20
C GLY A 443 -23.91 -3.11 2.90
N LEU A 444 -22.58 -3.03 2.75
CA LEU A 444 -21.95 -2.64 1.49
C LEU A 444 -22.06 -3.77 0.45
N PRO A 445 -22.20 -3.45 -0.85
CA PRO A 445 -22.16 -4.44 -1.91
C PRO A 445 -20.77 -5.06 -2.05
N ILE A 446 -20.74 -6.34 -2.40
CA ILE A 446 -19.53 -7.11 -2.69
C ILE A 446 -19.47 -7.33 -4.19
N PHE A 447 -18.33 -6.99 -4.77
CA PHE A 447 -18.01 -7.23 -6.17
C PHE A 447 -16.80 -8.17 -6.29
N GLU A 448 -16.79 -9.01 -7.32
CA GLU A 448 -15.63 -9.79 -7.73
C GLU A 448 -15.10 -9.25 -9.05
N ALA A 449 -13.83 -8.86 -9.11
CA ALA A 449 -13.13 -8.57 -10.36
C ALA A 449 -12.26 -9.78 -10.75
N ARG A 450 -12.60 -10.41 -11.87
CA ARG A 450 -11.93 -11.59 -12.42
C ARG A 450 -11.14 -11.19 -13.65
N PHE A 451 -9.82 -11.24 -13.53
CA PHE A 451 -8.91 -10.83 -14.60
C PHE A 451 -8.45 -12.03 -15.43
N GLU A 452 -8.54 -11.88 -16.75
CA GLU A 452 -7.99 -12.77 -17.77
C GLU A 452 -6.81 -12.05 -18.44
N GLY A 453 -5.71 -11.88 -17.69
CA GLY A 453 -4.56 -11.07 -18.08
C GLY A 453 -4.82 -9.55 -18.05
N PRO A 454 -3.87 -8.74 -18.58
CA PRO A 454 -3.90 -7.28 -18.43
C PRO A 454 -4.99 -6.51 -19.18
N GLU A 455 -5.65 -7.14 -20.16
CA GLU A 455 -6.57 -6.46 -21.09
C GLU A 455 -8.03 -6.82 -20.85
N THR A 456 -8.31 -7.89 -20.11
CA THR A 456 -9.66 -8.43 -19.95
C THR A 456 -9.98 -8.60 -18.47
N VAL A 457 -11.08 -7.98 -18.04
CA VAL A 457 -11.61 -8.11 -16.68
C VAL A 457 -13.13 -8.22 -16.73
N ARG A 458 -13.68 -9.12 -15.91
CA ARG A 458 -15.12 -9.27 -15.68
C ARG A 458 -15.43 -8.90 -14.24
N VAL A 459 -16.43 -8.05 -14.03
CA VAL A 459 -16.94 -7.73 -12.69
C VAL A 459 -18.26 -8.44 -12.45
N LEU A 460 -18.43 -9.02 -11.27
CA LEU A 460 -19.65 -9.71 -10.84
C LEU A 460 -20.12 -9.12 -9.51
N GLU A 461 -21.42 -8.89 -9.34
CA GLU A 461 -21.99 -8.59 -8.03
C GLU A 461 -22.19 -9.92 -7.25
N ALA A 462 -21.46 -10.07 -6.16
CA ALA A 462 -21.43 -11.29 -5.33
C ALA A 462 -22.35 -11.20 -4.10
N GLY A 463 -23.08 -10.08 -3.94
CA GLY A 463 -24.06 -9.88 -2.88
C GLY A 463 -23.73 -8.67 -2.02
N LYS A 464 -24.03 -8.78 -0.72
CA LYS A 464 -23.76 -7.75 0.28
C LYS A 464 -23.17 -8.40 1.53
N VAL A 465 -22.34 -7.63 2.24
CA VAL A 465 -21.73 -8.03 3.51
C VAL A 465 -22.78 -8.32 4.57
#